data_AF-A0A525WLS6-F1
#
_entry.id   AF-A0A525WLS6-F1
#
_cell.length_a   1.000
_cell.length_b   1.000
_cell.length_c   1.000
_cell.angle_alpha   90.00
_cell.angle_beta   90.00
_cell.angle_gamma   90.00
#
_symmetry.space_group_name_H-M   'P 1'
#
loop_
_entity.id
_entity.type
_entity.pdbx_description
1 polymer ?
#
loop_
_entity_poly.entity_id
_entity_poly.type
_entity_poly.pdbx_seq_one_letter_code
_entity_poly.pdbx_strand_id
1 'polypeptide(L)'
;MHSAKTRDRRGVDGVRRTTARPTNESPIEAASPQPAGRILPNPEVVVTPTRRRFTAEDTLRILRLADACTAVGSLGALLRAEGLYASNLTTWRRQRTEGVLSALTPQKRGRKESVRHPLQAENETLRKENTRLSTRLKQAELIIDVQKKSHRCWASHWRRPRKAGAPDGRHASPLHGDRHQTGL
;
A
#
# COMPACT_ATOMS: atom_id res chain seq x y z
N MET A 1 -17.58 -21.04 19.72
CA MET A 1 -16.41 -21.83 19.25
C MET A 1 -16.06 -21.32 17.87
N HIS A 2 -15.06 -20.46 17.68
CA HIS A 2 -13.65 -20.80 17.53
C HIS A 2 -12.73 -19.64 17.94
N SER A 3 -11.55 -20.01 18.42
CA SER A 3 -10.60 -19.23 19.21
C SER A 3 -9.96 -18.02 18.51
N ALA A 4 -9.81 -16.95 19.29
CA ALA A 4 -8.86 -15.88 19.04
C ALA A 4 -7.41 -16.40 19.11
N LYS A 5 -6.56 -16.01 18.16
CA LYS A 5 -5.11 -16.22 18.21
C LYS A 5 -4.42 -14.86 18.26
N THR A 6 -4.29 -14.32 19.47
CA THR A 6 -3.42 -13.19 19.78
C THR A 6 -1.95 -13.65 19.66
N ARG A 7 -1.18 -12.99 18.77
CA ARG A 7 0.29 -13.13 18.76
C ARG A 7 0.88 -12.02 19.62
N ASP A 8 1.32 -12.45 20.80
CA ASP A 8 2.10 -11.73 21.78
C ASP A 8 3.43 -11.21 21.17
N ARG A 9 3.64 -9.90 21.30
CA ARG A 9 4.90 -9.20 21.01
C ARG A 9 5.74 -9.26 22.28
N ARG A 10 6.66 -10.23 22.36
CA ARG A 10 7.66 -10.25 23.43
C ARG A 10 8.76 -9.23 23.16
N GLY A 11 8.59 -8.06 23.79
CA GLY A 11 9.70 -7.17 24.15
C GLY A 11 10.53 -7.85 25.24
N VAL A 12 11.85 -7.84 25.06
CA VAL A 12 12.80 -8.33 26.06
C VAL A 12 13.54 -7.14 26.65
N ASP A 13 12.92 -6.51 27.64
CA ASP A 13 13.59 -5.60 28.57
C ASP A 13 14.15 -6.43 29.75
N GLY A 14 15.47 -6.54 29.82
CA GLY A 14 16.18 -7.36 30.81
C GLY A 14 17.09 -6.54 31.72
N VAL A 15 16.51 -6.04 32.80
CA VAL A 15 17.01 -6.01 34.20
C VAL A 15 18.48 -5.61 34.43
N ARG A 16 18.65 -4.42 35.00
CA ARG A 16 19.88 -3.95 35.68
C ARG A 16 20.04 -4.71 37.01
N ARG A 17 21.16 -5.40 37.20
CA ARG A 17 21.59 -5.90 38.52
C ARG A 17 22.78 -5.08 38.99
N THR A 18 22.54 -4.24 39.99
CA THR A 18 23.51 -3.56 40.84
C THR A 18 23.90 -4.49 41.98
N THR A 19 25.19 -4.74 42.18
CA THR A 19 25.73 -5.25 43.44
C THR A 19 26.87 -4.33 43.86
N ALA A 20 26.63 -3.61 44.96
CA ALA A 20 27.63 -2.81 45.65
C ALA A 20 28.72 -3.73 46.24
N ARG A 21 29.96 -3.26 46.24
CA ARG A 21 31.12 -3.91 46.88
C ARG A 21 31.55 -3.03 48.06
N PRO A 22 31.65 -3.57 49.28
CA PRO A 22 32.04 -2.80 50.45
C PRO A 22 33.56 -2.58 50.50
N THR A 23 33.91 -1.44 51.08
CA THR A 23 35.23 -0.94 51.48
C THR A 23 35.89 -1.86 52.51
N ASN A 24 37.20 -2.07 52.36
CA ASN A 24 38.06 -2.38 53.50
C ASN A 24 39.41 -1.66 53.30
N GLU A 25 39.76 -0.86 54.29
CA GLU A 25 40.96 -0.03 54.38
C GLU A 25 41.91 -0.69 55.37
N SER A 26 43.22 -0.73 55.08
CA SER A 26 44.30 -0.34 56.02
C SER A 26 45.71 -0.68 55.49
N PRO A 27 46.76 0.02 55.98
CA PRO A 27 47.90 0.49 55.19
C PRO A 27 49.24 -0.15 55.59
N ILE A 28 50.24 -0.18 54.69
CA ILE A 28 51.66 -0.26 55.09
C ILE A 28 52.53 0.60 54.15
N GLU A 29 53.39 1.36 54.81
CA GLU A 29 54.28 2.45 54.43
C GLU A 29 55.66 1.96 53.93
N ALA A 30 56.26 2.61 52.91
CA ALA A 30 57.71 2.72 52.72
C ALA A 30 58.05 3.76 51.62
N ALA A 31 59.10 4.55 51.85
CA ALA A 31 59.35 5.86 51.25
C ALA A 31 60.33 5.90 50.04
N SER A 32 60.08 6.91 49.17
CA SER A 32 61.00 7.76 48.35
C SER A 32 61.83 7.17 47.18
N PRO A 33 62.32 8.00 46.20
CA PRO A 33 61.89 9.32 45.72
C PRO A 33 61.59 9.36 44.19
N GLN A 34 60.78 10.33 43.75
CA GLN A 34 60.38 10.53 42.34
C GLN A 34 61.52 11.04 41.45
N PRO A 35 61.53 10.66 40.16
CA PRO A 35 61.78 11.68 39.15
C PRO A 35 60.76 11.65 38.00
N ALA A 36 60.60 12.84 37.42
CA ALA A 36 59.99 13.17 36.15
C ALA A 36 58.46 13.21 36.09
N GLY A 37 57.97 14.37 35.65
CA GLY A 37 56.56 14.68 35.44
C GLY A 37 55.90 13.65 34.54
N ARG A 38 55.16 12.75 35.17
CA ARG A 38 54.21 11.89 34.49
C ARG A 38 52.99 12.77 34.25
N ILE A 39 52.80 13.20 33.01
CA ILE A 39 51.50 13.70 32.57
C ILE A 39 50.54 12.53 32.81
N LEU A 40 49.82 12.57 33.93
CA LEU A 40 48.72 11.67 34.20
C LEU A 40 47.69 11.95 33.10
N PRO A 41 47.38 10.99 32.21
CA PRO A 41 46.26 11.19 31.30
C PRO A 41 45.03 11.43 32.16
N ASN A 42 44.41 12.59 31.98
CA ASN A 42 43.25 13.05 32.73
C ASN A 42 42.20 11.91 32.70
N PRO A 43 41.71 11.40 33.85
CA PRO A 43 40.69 10.36 33.90
C PRO A 43 39.31 10.94 33.57
N GLU A 44 39.22 11.71 32.48
CA GLU A 44 37.95 12.11 31.89
C GLU A 44 37.33 10.89 31.22
N VAL A 45 36.64 10.11 32.05
CA VAL A 45 35.68 9.12 31.61
C VAL A 45 34.69 9.84 30.70
N VAL A 46 34.80 9.58 29.39
CA VAL A 46 33.85 10.09 28.41
C VAL A 46 32.45 9.74 28.89
N VAL A 47 31.66 10.77 29.23
CA VAL A 47 30.37 10.70 29.95
C VAL A 47 29.31 9.90 29.19
N THR A 48 29.59 9.44 27.98
CA THR A 48 28.67 8.61 27.20
C THR A 48 29.40 7.46 26.50
N PRO A 49 29.07 6.20 26.81
CA PRO A 49 29.62 5.06 26.09
C PRO A 49 29.09 5.07 24.65
N THR A 50 29.96 5.36 23.70
CA THR A 50 29.64 5.30 22.27
C THR A 50 29.55 3.83 21.85
N ARG A 51 28.33 3.37 21.56
CA ARG A 51 28.09 2.00 21.09
C ARG A 51 28.33 1.93 19.58
N ARG A 52 29.19 1.00 19.14
CA ARG A 52 29.43 0.73 17.72
C ARG A 52 28.11 0.34 17.03
N ARG A 53 27.83 0.93 15.88
CA ARG A 53 26.72 0.55 14.99
C ARG A 53 27.30 -0.10 13.74
N PHE A 54 26.75 -1.23 13.34
CA PHE A 54 27.14 -1.91 12.11
C PHE A 54 26.24 -1.42 10.97
N THR A 55 26.83 -0.78 9.97
CA THR A 55 26.13 -0.47 8.73
C THR A 55 26.01 -1.73 7.87
N ALA A 56 25.12 -1.71 6.87
CA ALA A 56 25.00 -2.81 5.92
C ALA A 56 26.30 -3.02 5.14
N GLU A 57 26.99 -1.94 4.78
CA GLU A 57 28.27 -1.96 4.06
C GLU A 57 29.38 -2.60 4.91
N ASP A 58 29.51 -2.19 6.17
CA ASP A 58 30.47 -2.78 7.11
C ASP A 58 30.22 -4.27 7.30
N THR A 59 28.94 -4.65 7.45
CA THR A 59 28.52 -6.03 7.61
C THR A 59 28.90 -6.86 6.38
N LEU A 60 28.67 -6.34 5.18
CA LEU A 60 29.05 -7.01 3.93
C LEU A 60 30.57 -7.13 3.77
N ARG A 61 31.34 -6.10 4.13
CA ARG A 61 32.81 -6.14 4.15
C ARG A 61 33.29 -7.28 5.05
N ILE A 62 32.75 -7.37 6.26
CA ILE A 62 33.13 -8.39 7.24
C ILE A 62 32.74 -9.79 6.76
N LEU A 63 31.56 -9.96 6.15
CA LEU A 63 31.16 -11.23 5.56
C LEU A 63 32.11 -11.67 4.45
N ARG A 64 32.54 -10.76 3.56
CA ARG A 64 33.53 -11.06 2.51
C ARG A 64 34.88 -11.49 3.11
N LEU A 65 35.35 -10.80 4.15
CA LEU A 65 36.58 -11.17 4.85
C LEU A 65 36.45 -12.54 5.53
N ALA A 66 35.30 -12.81 6.15
CA ALA A 66 35.01 -14.10 6.77
C ALA A 66 34.95 -15.24 5.74
N ASP A 67 34.41 -14.97 4.54
CA ASP A 67 34.36 -15.94 3.44
C ASP A 67 35.77 -16.17 2.83
N ALA A 68 36.66 -15.17 2.86
CA ALA A 68 38.05 -15.29 2.42
C ALA A 68 38.97 -15.98 3.45
N CYS A 69 38.52 -16.17 4.68
CA CYS A 69 39.30 -16.85 5.73
C CYS A 69 39.30 -18.37 5.52
N THR A 70 40.33 -18.91 4.86
CA THR A 70 40.48 -20.35 4.60
C THR A 70 41.47 -21.05 5.54
N ALA A 71 42.41 -20.30 6.13
CA ALA A 71 43.40 -20.84 7.05
C ALA A 71 42.80 -21.19 8.42
N VAL A 72 43.35 -22.22 9.08
CA VAL A 72 42.91 -22.63 10.42
C VAL A 72 43.10 -21.46 11.40
N GLY A 73 42.02 -21.05 12.07
CA GLY A 73 42.05 -19.99 13.08
C GLY A 73 42.02 -18.55 12.54
N SER A 74 42.15 -18.31 11.24
CA SER A 74 42.10 -16.95 10.67
C SER A 74 40.73 -16.29 10.86
N LEU A 75 39.65 -17.08 10.75
CA LEU A 75 38.30 -16.61 11.06
C LEU A 75 38.17 -16.17 12.53
N GLY A 76 38.78 -16.91 13.44
CA GLY A 76 38.80 -16.57 14.86
C GLY A 76 39.63 -15.33 15.17
N ALA A 77 40.72 -15.10 14.43
CA ALA A 77 41.53 -13.89 14.55
C ALA A 77 40.74 -12.66 14.07
N LEU A 78 40.08 -12.76 12.91
CA LEU A 78 39.20 -11.72 12.36
C LEU A 78 38.08 -11.35 13.35
N LEU A 79 37.43 -12.35 13.94
CA LEU A 79 36.35 -12.13 14.92
C LEU A 79 36.83 -11.37 16.15
N ARG A 80 38.03 -11.65 16.65
CA ARG A 80 38.60 -10.91 17.79
C ARG A 80 39.00 -9.49 17.42
N ALA A 81 39.60 -9.30 16.25
CA ALA A 81 39.96 -7.97 15.75
C ALA A 81 38.74 -7.08 15.54
N GLU A 82 37.64 -7.64 15.03
CA GLU A 82 36.38 -6.93 14.82
C GLU A 82 35.48 -6.92 16.08
N GLY A 83 35.84 -7.59 17.16
CA GLY A 83 35.02 -7.68 18.38
C GLY A 83 33.66 -8.39 18.16
N LEU A 84 33.62 -9.36 17.27
CA LEU A 84 32.43 -10.09 16.85
C LEU A 84 32.41 -11.53 17.38
N TYR A 85 31.21 -12.07 17.53
CA TYR A 85 30.99 -13.47 17.85
C TYR A 85 30.53 -14.26 16.61
N ALA A 86 30.77 -15.56 16.59
CA ALA A 86 30.35 -16.44 15.49
C ALA A 86 28.83 -16.40 15.24
N SER A 87 28.02 -16.18 16.28
CA SER A 87 26.56 -16.00 16.19
C SER A 87 26.14 -14.77 15.36
N ASN A 88 26.98 -13.75 15.30
CA ASN A 88 26.74 -12.58 14.45
C ASN A 88 26.86 -12.99 12.97
N LEU A 89 27.91 -13.73 12.62
CA LEU A 89 28.12 -14.20 11.24
C LEU A 89 27.00 -15.11 10.77
N THR A 90 26.52 -16.04 11.61
CA THR A 90 25.39 -16.92 11.23
C THR A 90 24.12 -16.11 10.98
N THR A 91 23.84 -15.13 11.83
CA THR A 91 22.69 -14.22 11.68
C THR A 91 22.81 -13.38 10.41
N TRP A 92 23.98 -12.79 10.15
CA TRP A 92 24.22 -11.93 8.99
C TRP A 92 24.25 -12.72 7.68
N ARG A 93 24.73 -13.97 7.68
CA ARG A 93 24.63 -14.87 6.52
C ARG A 93 23.18 -15.17 6.16
N ARG A 94 22.32 -15.44 7.15
CA ARG A 94 20.88 -15.62 6.94
C ARG A 94 20.22 -14.33 6.41
N GLN A 95 20.56 -13.18 6.98
CA GLN A 95 20.03 -11.90 6.51
C GLN A 95 20.49 -11.56 5.07
N ARG A 96 21.70 -11.99 4.68
CA ARG A 96 22.20 -11.87 3.30
C ARG A 96 21.36 -12.70 2.35
N THR A 97 21.06 -13.95 2.69
CA THR A 97 20.23 -14.84 1.86
C THR A 97 18.78 -14.34 1.76
N GLU A 98 18.25 -13.73 2.80
CA GLU A 98 16.90 -13.15 2.82
C GLU A 98 16.80 -11.77 2.14
N GLY A 99 17.93 -11.16 1.77
CA GLY A 99 17.96 -9.81 1.18
C GLY A 99 17.65 -8.67 2.16
N VAL A 100 17.64 -8.96 3.47
CA VAL A 100 17.24 -8.01 4.54
C VAL A 100 18.44 -7.20 5.07
N LEU A 101 19.65 -7.39 4.53
CA LEU A 101 20.83 -6.63 4.97
C LEU A 101 20.68 -5.11 4.81
N SER A 102 19.90 -4.65 3.82
CA SER A 102 19.57 -3.24 3.66
C SER A 102 18.83 -2.67 4.87
N ALA A 103 18.12 -3.49 5.64
CA ALA A 103 17.44 -3.08 6.88
C ALA A 103 18.40 -2.82 8.06
N LEU A 104 19.68 -3.21 7.97
CA LEU A 104 20.70 -2.82 8.95
C LEU A 104 21.14 -1.35 8.77
N THR A 105 20.85 -0.74 7.61
CA THR A 105 21.07 0.69 7.44
C THR A 105 20.14 1.47 8.38
N PRO A 106 20.65 2.47 9.12
CA PRO A 106 19.80 3.30 9.96
C PRO A 106 18.75 4.02 9.11
N GLN A 107 17.52 3.51 9.12
CA GLN A 107 16.40 4.15 8.43
C GLN A 107 15.80 5.24 9.33
N LYS A 108 15.41 6.37 8.71
CA LYS A 108 14.71 7.45 9.41
C LYS A 108 13.45 6.88 10.06
N ARG A 109 13.40 6.92 11.40
CA ARG A 109 12.23 6.49 12.17
C ARG A 109 11.11 7.52 11.96
N GLY A 110 9.90 7.06 11.66
CA GLY A 110 8.75 7.93 11.44
C GLY A 110 7.79 7.38 10.38
N ARG A 111 6.70 8.10 10.15
CA ARG A 111 5.78 7.82 9.03
C ARG A 111 6.59 7.90 7.75
N LYS A 112 6.79 6.74 7.10
CA LYS A 112 7.37 6.71 5.74
C LYS A 112 6.52 7.67 4.90
N GLU A 113 7.16 8.61 4.21
CA GLU A 113 6.48 9.37 3.16
C GLU A 113 5.83 8.32 2.27
N SER A 114 4.50 8.27 2.31
CA SER A 114 3.76 7.45 1.38
C SER A 114 4.10 8.07 0.03
N VAL A 115 5.06 7.47 -0.67
CA VAL A 115 5.25 7.68 -2.10
C VAL A 115 3.87 7.40 -2.66
N ARG A 116 3.09 8.46 -2.90
CA ARG A 116 1.77 8.34 -3.51
C ARG A 116 2.07 7.66 -4.81
N HIS A 117 1.69 6.39 -4.90
CA HIS A 117 1.97 5.60 -6.07
C HIS A 117 1.34 6.37 -7.24
N PRO A 118 2.07 6.71 -8.32
CA PRO A 118 1.53 7.55 -9.40
C PRO A 118 0.19 6.99 -9.94
N LEU A 119 0.08 5.66 -9.98
CA LEU A 119 -1.15 4.92 -10.25
C LEU A 119 -2.36 5.28 -9.37
N GLN A 120 -2.19 5.71 -8.11
CA GLN A 120 -3.32 6.09 -7.25
C GLN A 120 -3.97 7.39 -7.73
N ALA A 121 -3.17 8.37 -8.16
CA ALA A 121 -3.70 9.62 -8.71
C ALA A 121 -4.44 9.36 -10.03
N GLU A 122 -3.86 8.54 -10.91
CA GLU A 122 -4.49 8.13 -12.17
C GLU A 122 -5.78 7.33 -11.95
N ASN A 123 -5.82 6.44 -10.96
CA ASN A 123 -7.04 5.71 -10.62
C ASN A 123 -8.16 6.64 -10.12
N GLU A 124 -7.81 7.67 -9.36
CA GLU A 124 -8.79 8.65 -8.88
C GLU A 124 -9.34 9.51 -10.01
N THR A 125 -8.51 9.94 -10.98
CA THR A 125 -8.98 10.68 -12.15
C THR A 125 -9.88 9.80 -13.02
N LEU A 126 -9.44 8.58 -13.33
CA LEU A 126 -10.22 7.62 -14.12
C LEU A 126 -11.57 7.29 -13.47
N ARG A 127 -11.62 7.15 -12.14
CA ARG A 127 -12.89 6.93 -11.41
C ARG A 127 -13.85 8.11 -11.54
N LYS A 128 -13.36 9.35 -11.45
CA LYS A 128 -14.18 10.56 -11.63
C LYS A 128 -14.72 10.68 -13.05
N GLU A 129 -13.91 10.32 -14.05
CA GLU A 129 -14.36 10.32 -15.44
C GLU A 129 -15.42 9.25 -15.69
N ASN A 130 -15.24 8.05 -15.14
CA ASN A 130 -16.21 6.97 -15.28
C ASN A 130 -17.57 7.30 -14.64
N THR A 131 -17.58 7.94 -13.47
CA THR A 131 -18.83 8.41 -12.84
C THR A 131 -19.51 9.52 -13.65
N ARG A 132 -18.73 10.44 -14.24
CA ARG A 132 -19.25 11.48 -15.14
C ARG A 132 -19.82 10.91 -16.44
N LEU A 133 -19.17 9.91 -17.03
CA LEU A 133 -19.64 9.29 -18.27
C LEU A 133 -20.88 8.43 -18.02
N SER A 134 -20.90 7.64 -16.95
CA SER A 134 -22.08 6.83 -16.58
C SER A 134 -23.31 7.67 -16.24
N THR A 135 -23.15 8.84 -15.60
CA THR A 135 -24.26 9.77 -15.36
C THR A 135 -24.83 10.35 -16.66
N ARG A 136 -23.96 10.70 -17.63
CA ARG A 136 -24.40 11.14 -18.97
C ARG A 136 -25.12 10.05 -19.75
N LEU A 137 -24.62 8.81 -19.68
CA LEU A 137 -25.29 7.66 -20.30
C LEU A 137 -26.70 7.46 -19.73
N LYS A 138 -26.86 7.49 -18.41
CA LYS A 138 -28.18 7.40 -17.76
C LYS A 138 -29.14 8.50 -18.19
N GLN A 139 -28.65 9.73 -18.36
CA GLN A 139 -29.46 10.84 -18.86
C GLN A 139 -29.91 10.60 -20.32
N ALA A 140 -28.99 10.13 -21.18
CA ALA A 140 -29.31 9.82 -22.57
C ALA A 140 -30.31 8.65 -22.68
N GLU A 141 -30.13 7.59 -21.88
CA GLU A 141 -31.06 6.45 -21.79
C GLU A 141 -32.47 6.91 -21.39
N LEU A 142 -32.57 7.82 -20.40
CA LEU A 142 -33.85 8.38 -19.98
C LEU A 142 -34.55 9.17 -21.11
N ILE A 143 -33.78 9.98 -21.86
CA ILE A 143 -34.31 10.75 -23.01
C ILE A 143 -34.85 9.79 -24.07
N ILE A 144 -34.08 8.75 -24.41
CA ILE A 144 -34.48 7.72 -25.36
C ILE A 144 -35.75 7.01 -24.89
N ASP A 145 -35.88 6.70 -23.61
CA ASP A 145 -37.06 6.04 -23.05
C ASP A 145 -38.32 6.91 -23.12
N VAL A 146 -38.20 8.21 -22.87
CA VAL A 146 -39.32 9.17 -23.01
C VAL A 146 -39.77 9.23 -24.48
N GLN A 147 -38.83 9.34 -25.42
CA GLN A 147 -39.15 9.27 -26.85
C GLN A 147 -39.78 7.93 -27.23
N LYS A 148 -39.30 6.82 -26.65
CA LYS A 148 -39.83 5.48 -26.88
C LYS A 148 -41.27 5.30 -26.37
N LYS A 149 -41.65 6.01 -25.30
CA LYS A 149 -43.02 5.98 -24.78
C LYS A 149 -43.94 6.88 -25.58
N SER A 150 -43.47 8.07 -25.97
CA SER A 150 -44.25 9.06 -26.70
C SER A 150 -44.68 8.58 -28.09
N HIS A 151 -43.77 7.99 -28.88
CA HIS A 151 -44.14 7.44 -30.20
C HIS A 151 -45.19 6.33 -30.11
N ARG A 152 -45.18 5.53 -29.03
CA ARG A 152 -46.11 4.41 -28.84
C ARG A 152 -47.52 4.89 -28.53
N CYS A 153 -47.64 5.96 -27.73
CA CYS A 153 -48.93 6.62 -27.45
C CYS A 153 -49.48 7.32 -28.69
N TRP A 154 -48.63 8.02 -29.46
CA TRP A 154 -49.07 8.76 -30.63
C TRP A 154 -49.44 7.84 -31.80
N ALA A 155 -48.75 6.71 -31.99
CA ALA A 155 -49.11 5.71 -33.00
C ALA A 155 -50.51 5.08 -32.75
N SER A 156 -50.96 5.04 -31.50
CA SER A 156 -52.28 4.49 -31.13
C SER A 156 -53.41 5.50 -31.34
N HIS A 157 -53.13 6.79 -31.17
CA HIS A 157 -54.10 7.88 -31.31
C HIS A 157 -54.47 8.20 -32.77
N TRP A 158 -53.58 7.92 -33.73
CA TRP A 158 -53.79 8.25 -35.15
C TRP A 158 -54.34 7.10 -36.02
N ARG A 159 -54.62 5.92 -35.45
CA ARG A 159 -55.36 4.85 -36.18
C ARG A 159 -56.86 5.18 -36.21
N ARG A 160 -57.28 6.04 -37.15
CA ARG A 160 -58.70 6.23 -37.49
C ARG A 160 -59.30 4.91 -38.01
N PRO A 161 -60.49 4.48 -37.53
CA PRO A 161 -61.21 3.39 -38.18
C PRO A 161 -61.76 3.91 -39.51
N ARG A 162 -61.31 3.30 -40.61
CA ARG A 162 -61.85 3.54 -41.95
C ARG A 162 -63.30 3.01 -41.97
N LYS A 163 -64.28 3.92 -41.88
CA LYS A 163 -65.72 3.60 -41.97
C LYS A 163 -65.98 2.88 -43.30
N ALA A 164 -66.41 1.63 -43.23
CA ALA A 164 -67.00 0.92 -44.36
C ALA A 164 -68.31 1.61 -44.75
N GLY A 165 -68.45 1.94 -46.03
CA GLY A 165 -69.62 2.63 -46.58
C GLY A 165 -70.88 1.78 -46.50
N ALA A 166 -71.99 2.41 -46.12
CA ALA A 166 -73.33 1.87 -46.26
C ALA A 166 -73.91 2.36 -47.62
N PRO A 167 -74.65 1.53 -48.36
CA PRO A 167 -75.16 1.90 -49.68
C PRO A 167 -76.37 2.83 -49.59
N ASP A 168 -76.33 3.91 -50.37
CA ASP A 168 -77.47 4.79 -50.63
C ASP A 168 -78.58 4.02 -51.37
N GLY A 169 -79.82 4.20 -50.94
CA GLY A 169 -80.94 3.53 -51.59
C GLY A 169 -82.30 3.97 -51.10
N ARG A 170 -82.71 5.21 -51.39
CA ARG A 170 -84.11 5.65 -51.60
C ARG A 170 -84.03 6.87 -52.54
N HIS A 171 -84.78 6.99 -53.63
CA HIS A 171 -86.23 7.06 -53.65
C HIS A 171 -86.83 6.88 -55.06
N ALA A 172 -88.04 6.29 -55.05
CA ALA A 172 -89.24 6.63 -55.81
C ALA A 172 -89.37 6.25 -57.30
N SER A 173 -90.40 5.45 -57.56
CA SER A 173 -91.19 5.35 -58.80
C SER A 173 -92.67 5.49 -58.40
N PRO A 174 -93.66 5.55 -59.31
CA PRO A 174 -93.80 6.26 -60.60
C PRO A 174 -95.19 6.96 -60.73
N LEU A 175 -95.34 8.01 -61.57
CA LEU A 175 -96.65 8.41 -62.16
C LEU A 175 -96.35 9.09 -63.52
N HIS A 176 -96.53 8.40 -64.66
CA HIS A 176 -97.73 8.26 -65.51
C HIS A 176 -98.04 9.45 -66.43
N GLY A 177 -98.12 9.14 -67.74
CA GLY A 177 -98.80 9.87 -68.83
C GLY A 177 -98.06 11.11 -69.35
N ASP A 178 -98.02 11.43 -70.64
CA ASP A 178 -98.62 10.92 -71.88
C ASP A 178 -97.75 11.59 -72.99
N ARG A 179 -97.19 10.85 -73.95
CA ARG A 179 -97.73 10.55 -75.30
C ARG A 179 -97.56 11.69 -76.32
N HIS A 180 -97.49 11.27 -77.59
CA HIS A 180 -97.49 11.99 -78.87
C HIS A 180 -96.08 12.19 -79.46
N GLN A 181 -95.61 11.34 -80.39
CA GLN A 181 -96.01 11.07 -81.79
C GLN A 181 -95.10 11.83 -82.79
N THR A 182 -94.85 11.16 -83.92
CA THR A 182 -94.24 11.63 -85.19
C THR A 182 -92.71 11.81 -85.17
N GLY A 183 -91.93 11.40 -86.17
CA GLY A 183 -92.21 10.87 -87.51
C GLY A 183 -91.06 11.26 -88.44
N LEU A 184 -90.72 10.34 -89.36
CA LEU A 184 -89.71 10.37 -90.44
C LEU A 184 -88.27 9.96 -90.07
#